data_AF-A0A3D3HMY9-F1
#
_entry.id   AF-A0A3D3HMY9-F1
#
_cell.length_a   1.000
_cell.length_b   1.000
_cell.length_c   1.000
_cell.angle_alpha   90.00
_cell.angle_beta   90.00
_cell.angle_gamma   90.00
#
_symmetry.space_group_name_H-M   'P 1'
#
loop_
_entity.id
_entity.type
_entity.pdbx_description
1 polymer ?
#
loop_
_entity_poly.entity_id
_entity_poly.type
_entity_poly.pdbx_seq_one_letter_code
_entity_poly.pdbx_strand_id
1 'polypeptide(L)'
;MGMFSLSHLVGSRKKMKKQKNAAAQSFGHLTAGAENDTTDNQQEQNAAVLIVSDEQPEAPKKHSRSHNVAVSEEAAESPALAVHLLRETDLSSKKIRARLRDEPEYLSKFTVKYMEDNDPTWEFLDDEERVRKAFQVSAQNGDINGYTTARHQAVQALKKMEEPLTQEELKALIARTADMMNAANPNTTDNAEARQKADEEYQRDMEKAAEKLKSAYKETGIDLRG
;
A
#
# COMPACT_ATOMS: atom_id res chain seq x y z
N MET A 1 18.14 64.96 17.36
CA MET A 1 17.89 64.28 16.08
C MET A 1 17.08 63.02 16.40
N GLY A 2 15.96 62.67 15.78
CA GLY A 2 15.07 63.38 14.85
C GLY A 2 13.80 62.53 14.70
N MET A 3 12.60 63.13 14.81
CA MET A 3 11.34 62.38 14.83
C MET A 3 10.73 62.23 13.44
N PHE A 4 10.30 61.00 13.08
CA PHE A 4 9.33 60.69 12.02
C PHE A 4 8.70 59.30 12.33
N SER A 5 7.47 58.96 11.98
CA SER A 5 6.25 59.74 11.71
C SER A 5 5.06 58.75 11.71
N LEU A 6 3.85 59.16 12.12
CA LEU A 6 2.65 58.30 12.15
C LEU A 6 1.67 58.69 11.02
N SER A 7 1.29 57.74 10.15
CA SER A 7 0.27 57.82 9.07
C SER A 7 0.17 56.48 8.33
N HIS A 8 -0.90 56.07 7.63
CA HIS A 8 -2.35 56.38 7.66
C HIS A 8 -3.04 55.09 7.10
N LEU A 9 -3.97 54.46 7.83
CA LEU A 9 -5.43 54.49 7.58
C LEU A 9 -5.90 54.10 6.16
N VAL A 10 -6.72 53.02 6.08
CA VAL A 10 -7.78 52.63 5.10
C VAL A 10 -7.81 51.09 5.02
N GLY A 11 -8.94 50.36 5.15
CA GLY A 11 -10.31 50.79 5.45
C GLY A 11 -11.30 49.63 5.64
N SER A 12 -12.48 49.98 6.16
CA SER A 12 -13.82 49.34 6.01
C SER A 12 -14.01 47.81 5.97
N ARG A 13 -14.55 47.31 7.10
CA ARG A 13 -15.71 46.40 7.24
C ARG A 13 -16.30 45.76 5.96
N LYS A 14 -16.56 44.44 6.01
CA LYS A 14 -17.94 43.87 5.97
C LYS A 14 -17.99 42.39 6.34
N LYS A 15 -18.95 42.00 7.19
CA LYS A 15 -19.43 40.61 7.30
C LYS A 15 -20.39 40.33 6.15
N MET A 16 -20.40 39.11 5.60
CA MET A 16 -21.51 38.63 4.77
C MET A 16 -22.08 37.31 5.29
N LYS A 17 -23.40 37.16 5.14
CA LYS A 17 -24.20 36.02 5.59
C LYS A 17 -24.32 34.99 4.46
N LYS A 18 -24.23 33.71 4.84
CA LYS A 18 -25.15 32.61 4.49
C LYS A 18 -26.13 32.88 3.33
N GLN A 19 -25.94 32.18 2.21
CA GLN A 19 -27.02 31.83 1.29
C GLN A 19 -27.21 30.31 1.27
N LYS A 20 -28.48 29.88 1.32
CA LYS A 20 -28.94 28.55 0.91
C LYS A 20 -29.78 28.75 -0.36
N ASN A 21 -29.62 27.92 -1.38
CA ASN A 21 -30.64 26.97 -1.86
C ASN A 21 -30.35 26.43 -3.26
N ALA A 22 -30.90 25.23 -3.52
CA ALA A 22 -31.19 24.61 -4.82
C ALA A 22 -30.01 24.35 -5.77
N ALA A 23 -29.83 23.17 -6.36
CA ALA A 23 -30.85 22.22 -6.80
C ALA A 23 -30.37 20.75 -6.65
N ALA A 24 -31.31 19.84 -6.42
CA ALA A 24 -31.06 18.41 -6.55
C ALA A 24 -31.06 18.02 -8.04
N GLN A 25 -30.11 17.20 -8.46
CA GLN A 25 -30.17 16.46 -9.71
C GLN A 25 -29.94 14.97 -9.40
N SER A 26 -31.05 14.27 -9.17
CA SER A 26 -31.09 12.83 -8.99
C SER A 26 -31.05 12.13 -10.35
N PHE A 27 -29.98 11.42 -10.65
CA PHE A 27 -29.94 10.46 -11.77
C PHE A 27 -30.70 9.19 -11.37
N GLY A 28 -32.03 9.25 -11.44
CA GLY A 28 -32.95 8.17 -11.08
C GLY A 28 -33.91 7.85 -12.22
N HIS A 29 -33.41 7.22 -13.27
CA HIS A 29 -34.20 6.69 -14.39
C HIS A 29 -33.40 5.56 -15.07
N LEU A 30 -34.09 4.46 -15.40
CA LEU A 30 -33.64 3.13 -15.89
C LEU A 30 -33.79 1.96 -14.90
N THR A 31 -34.97 1.85 -14.28
CA THR A 31 -35.49 0.58 -13.73
C THR A 31 -36.96 0.42 -14.07
N ALA A 32 -37.25 0.15 -15.34
CA ALA A 32 -38.34 -0.77 -15.67
C ALA A 32 -37.74 -2.18 -15.60
N GLY A 33 -38.38 -3.20 -15.04
CA GLY A 33 -39.83 -3.35 -14.87
C GLY A 33 -40.26 -4.52 -15.75
N ALA A 34 -39.97 -5.73 -15.27
CA ALA A 34 -40.46 -6.98 -15.84
C ALA A 34 -40.68 -7.94 -14.68
N GLU A 35 -41.94 -8.23 -14.42
CA GLU A 35 -42.38 -9.23 -13.44
C GLU A 35 -41.90 -10.65 -13.78
N ASN A 36 -41.65 -11.47 -12.76
CA ASN A 36 -42.49 -12.66 -12.57
C ASN A 36 -42.34 -13.28 -11.19
N ASP A 37 -43.49 -13.67 -10.65
CA ASP A 37 -43.70 -14.36 -9.39
C ASP A 37 -43.75 -15.88 -9.66
N THR A 38 -43.00 -16.69 -8.91
CA THR A 38 -43.29 -18.13 -8.71
C THR A 38 -42.68 -18.62 -7.41
N THR A 39 -43.47 -19.38 -6.67
CA THR A 39 -43.24 -19.89 -5.32
C THR A 39 -42.41 -21.19 -5.25
N ASP A 40 -41.96 -21.46 -4.01
CA ASP A 40 -41.77 -22.79 -3.39
C ASP A 40 -40.59 -23.70 -3.76
N ASN A 41 -39.68 -23.80 -2.79
CA ASN A 41 -39.42 -24.99 -1.95
C ASN A 41 -39.01 -26.36 -2.52
N GLN A 42 -38.17 -27.02 -1.72
CA GLN A 42 -37.68 -28.40 -1.77
C GLN A 42 -36.66 -28.73 -2.88
N GLN A 43 -35.74 -29.67 -2.72
CA GLN A 43 -35.03 -30.31 -1.60
C GLN A 43 -34.13 -31.35 -2.30
N GLU A 44 -32.91 -31.54 -1.78
CA GLU A 44 -32.00 -32.67 -1.99
C GLU A 44 -32.36 -33.75 -3.05
N GLN A 45 -31.53 -33.89 -4.08
CA GLN A 45 -30.77 -35.13 -4.37
C GLN A 45 -30.12 -35.06 -5.76
N ASN A 46 -28.80 -35.30 -5.82
CA ASN A 46 -28.17 -36.14 -6.85
C ASN A 46 -26.71 -36.38 -6.47
N ALA A 47 -26.40 -37.60 -6.03
CA ALA A 47 -25.03 -38.05 -5.85
C ALA A 47 -24.45 -38.57 -7.18
N ALA A 48 -23.13 -38.56 -7.30
CA ALA A 48 -22.33 -39.25 -8.30
C ALA A 48 -22.46 -38.79 -9.78
N VAL A 49 -21.71 -37.73 -10.13
CA VAL A 49 -20.76 -37.83 -11.25
C VAL A 49 -19.40 -37.35 -10.76
N LEU A 50 -18.46 -38.27 -10.58
CA LEU A 50 -17.03 -37.95 -10.49
C LEU A 50 -16.46 -37.80 -11.91
N ILE A 51 -15.33 -37.10 -11.99
CA ILE A 51 -14.47 -36.91 -13.18
C ILE A 51 -15.03 -35.91 -14.22
N VAL A 52 -14.49 -34.68 -14.21
CA VAL A 52 -13.70 -34.03 -15.29
C VAL A 52 -13.66 -32.52 -15.03
N SER A 53 -12.46 -31.93 -15.14
CA SER A 53 -12.18 -30.48 -15.17
C SER A 53 -12.63 -29.64 -13.98
N ASP A 54 -11.73 -29.50 -13.00
CA ASP A 54 -11.56 -28.22 -12.32
C ASP A 54 -10.10 -27.76 -12.53
N GLU A 55 -9.79 -27.39 -13.77
CA GLU A 55 -8.69 -26.44 -14.03
C GLU A 55 -9.19 -25.05 -13.62
N GLN A 56 -9.43 -24.93 -12.32
CA GLN A 56 -9.76 -23.68 -11.66
C GLN A 56 -8.58 -22.73 -11.94
N PRO A 57 -8.80 -21.53 -12.49
CA PRO A 57 -7.70 -20.58 -12.63
C PRO A 57 -7.15 -20.33 -11.23
N GLU A 58 -5.90 -20.74 -10.97
CA GLU A 58 -5.30 -20.64 -9.64
C GLU A 58 -5.49 -19.21 -9.15
N ALA A 59 -6.28 -19.04 -8.09
CA ALA A 59 -6.52 -17.74 -7.50
C ALA A 59 -5.16 -17.07 -7.24
N PRO A 60 -4.98 -15.77 -7.57
CA PRO A 60 -3.67 -15.12 -7.54
C PRO A 60 -3.01 -15.44 -6.21
N LYS A 61 -1.80 -16.02 -6.27
CA LYS A 61 -1.16 -16.72 -5.14
C LYS A 61 -0.93 -15.77 -3.97
N LYS A 62 -1.97 -15.62 -3.14
CA LYS A 62 -1.93 -14.85 -1.91
C LYS A 62 -0.91 -15.52 -1.02
N HIS A 63 0.17 -14.79 -0.75
CA HIS A 63 1.23 -15.22 0.12
C HIS A 63 0.70 -15.81 1.44
N SER A 64 1.39 -16.80 2.01
CA SER A 64 0.93 -17.39 3.26
C SER A 64 0.87 -16.37 4.40
N ARG A 65 0.14 -16.73 5.46
CA ARG A 65 0.12 -15.99 6.73
C ARG A 65 1.52 -15.65 7.22
N SER A 66 2.46 -16.59 7.09
CA SER A 66 3.84 -16.45 7.57
C SER A 66 4.65 -15.49 6.72
N HIS A 67 4.59 -15.57 5.38
CA HIS A 67 5.24 -14.58 4.50
C HIS A 67 4.71 -13.16 4.80
N ASN A 68 3.39 -12.97 4.87
CA ASN A 68 2.77 -11.65 5.13
C ASN A 68 3.17 -11.00 6.46
N VAL A 69 3.62 -11.79 7.43
CA VAL A 69 4.20 -11.28 8.69
C VAL A 69 5.71 -11.10 8.53
N ALA A 70 6.43 -12.05 7.92
CA ALA A 70 7.88 -11.98 7.74
C ALA A 70 8.35 -10.74 6.96
N VAL A 71 7.62 -10.33 5.91
CA VAL A 71 7.95 -9.13 5.10
C VAL A 71 7.46 -7.82 5.72
N SER A 72 6.89 -7.84 6.93
CA SER A 72 6.29 -6.65 7.55
C SER A 72 7.31 -5.89 8.41
N GLU A 73 7.27 -4.56 8.34
CA GLU A 73 8.17 -3.69 9.12
C GLU A 73 8.05 -3.97 10.62
N GLU A 74 6.84 -4.24 11.11
CA GLU A 74 6.58 -4.53 12.52
C GLU A 74 7.24 -5.85 12.99
N ALA A 75 7.41 -6.82 12.09
CA ALA A 75 8.14 -8.06 12.38
C ALA A 75 9.66 -7.89 12.28
N ALA A 76 10.15 -6.87 11.57
CA ALA A 76 11.57 -6.52 11.55
C ALA A 76 12.00 -5.78 12.84
N GLU A 77 11.09 -5.01 13.43
CA GLU A 77 11.26 -4.37 14.74
C GLU A 77 11.26 -5.40 15.88
N SER A 78 10.24 -6.27 15.94
CA SER A 78 10.05 -7.26 17.02
C SER A 78 10.06 -8.71 16.52
N PRO A 79 11.17 -9.22 15.95
CA PRO A 79 11.21 -10.52 15.28
C PRO A 79 10.99 -11.70 16.22
N ALA A 80 11.46 -11.62 17.47
CA ALA A 80 11.24 -12.68 18.46
C ALA A 80 9.74 -12.86 18.78
N LEU A 81 9.02 -11.73 18.93
CA LEU A 81 7.56 -11.72 19.11
C LEU A 81 6.84 -12.24 17.86
N ALA A 82 7.28 -11.84 16.66
CA ALA A 82 6.65 -12.28 15.41
C ALA A 82 6.72 -13.82 15.24
N VAL A 83 7.87 -14.42 15.53
CA VAL A 83 8.04 -15.88 15.47
C VAL A 83 7.24 -16.60 16.58
N HIS A 84 7.17 -16.03 17.78
CA HIS A 84 6.35 -16.56 18.88
C HIS A 84 4.86 -16.53 18.52
N LEU A 85 4.32 -15.38 18.11
CA LEU A 85 2.91 -15.23 17.68
C LEU A 85 2.55 -16.13 16.48
N LEU A 86 3.46 -16.31 15.51
CA LEU A 86 3.26 -17.22 14.39
C LEU A 86 3.21 -18.70 14.80
N ARG A 87 3.92 -19.10 15.87
CA ARG A 87 3.98 -20.49 16.34
C ARG A 87 2.89 -20.85 17.34
N GLU A 88 2.57 -19.92 18.24
CA GLU A 88 1.71 -20.19 19.40
C GLU A 88 0.27 -19.66 19.20
N THR A 89 0.00 -18.92 18.11
CA THR A 89 -1.35 -18.41 17.82
C THR A 89 -1.78 -18.64 16.38
N ASP A 90 -3.05 -18.98 16.20
CA ASP A 90 -3.73 -19.04 14.90
C ASP A 90 -4.29 -17.67 14.46
N LEU A 91 -3.74 -16.58 14.98
CA LEU A 91 -4.14 -15.22 14.60
C LEU A 91 -3.82 -14.94 13.14
N SER A 92 -4.72 -14.23 12.45
CA SER A 92 -4.47 -13.77 11.08
C SER A 92 -3.31 -12.75 11.04
N SER A 93 -2.61 -12.67 9.90
CA SER A 93 -1.46 -11.77 9.72
C SER A 93 -1.75 -10.32 10.13
N LYS A 94 -2.94 -9.80 9.82
CA LYS A 94 -3.39 -8.46 10.25
C LYS A 94 -3.49 -8.31 11.77
N LYS A 95 -3.91 -9.34 12.50
CA LYS A 95 -3.98 -9.32 13.98
C LYS A 95 -2.60 -9.46 14.60
N ILE A 96 -1.72 -10.28 14.02
CA ILE A 96 -0.32 -10.41 14.45
C ILE A 96 0.40 -9.07 14.27
N ARG A 97 0.30 -8.43 13.10
CA ARG A 97 0.87 -7.10 12.84
C ARG A 97 0.30 -5.98 13.72
N ALA A 98 -0.92 -6.11 14.23
CA ALA A 98 -1.44 -5.18 15.23
C ALA A 98 -0.71 -5.36 16.57
N ARG A 99 -0.63 -6.59 17.07
CA ARG A 99 0.10 -6.92 18.30
C ARG A 99 1.58 -6.53 18.24
N LEU A 100 2.24 -6.74 17.10
CA LEU A 100 3.65 -6.36 16.92
C LEU A 100 3.94 -4.85 17.09
N ARG A 101 2.92 -3.99 17.01
CA ARG A 101 3.05 -2.53 17.28
C ARG A 101 2.71 -2.14 18.72
N ASP A 102 1.92 -2.97 19.39
CA ASP A 102 1.28 -2.64 20.66
C ASP A 102 1.88 -3.45 21.85
N GLU A 103 2.53 -4.59 21.58
CA GLU A 103 3.15 -5.50 22.55
C GLU A 103 4.70 -5.41 22.50
N PRO A 104 5.41 -5.47 23.66
CA PRO A 104 6.87 -5.46 23.72
C PRO A 104 7.50 -6.74 23.14
N GLU A 105 8.79 -6.68 22.75
CA GLU A 105 9.46 -7.83 22.16
C GLU A 105 9.50 -9.06 23.09
N TYR A 106 9.15 -10.23 22.55
CA TYR A 106 9.14 -11.48 23.32
C TYR A 106 10.56 -11.89 23.74
N LEU A 107 10.77 -12.01 25.05
CA LEU A 107 12.01 -12.52 25.61
C LEU A 107 12.04 -14.05 25.63
N SER A 108 13.18 -14.63 25.25
CA SER A 108 13.36 -16.08 25.31
C SER A 108 13.32 -16.58 26.77
N LYS A 109 12.81 -17.80 26.99
CA LYS A 109 12.79 -18.41 28.34
C LYS A 109 14.18 -18.49 28.99
N PHE A 110 15.24 -18.61 28.18
CA PHE A 110 16.63 -18.55 28.65
C PHE A 110 16.98 -17.13 29.14
N THR A 111 16.64 -16.11 28.36
CA THR A 111 16.89 -14.71 28.70
C THR A 111 16.14 -14.29 29.95
N VAL A 112 14.84 -14.62 30.06
CA VAL A 112 14.03 -14.35 31.25
C VAL A 112 14.67 -14.99 32.48
N LYS A 113 14.94 -16.30 32.44
CA LYS A 113 15.59 -17.01 33.55
C LYS A 113 16.94 -16.44 33.94
N TYR A 114 17.78 -16.10 32.95
CA TYR A 114 19.09 -15.50 33.23
C TYR A 114 18.94 -14.19 34.00
N MET A 115 17.99 -13.34 33.59
CA MET A 115 17.76 -12.04 34.24
C MET A 115 17.13 -12.21 35.62
N GLU A 116 16.21 -13.15 35.82
CA GLU A 116 15.68 -13.54 37.14
C GLU A 116 16.79 -14.00 38.10
N ASP A 117 17.70 -14.85 37.62
CA ASP A 117 18.79 -15.41 38.45
C ASP A 117 19.92 -14.39 38.76
N ASN A 118 20.06 -13.30 37.98
CA ASN A 118 21.24 -12.41 38.02
C ASN A 118 20.94 -10.91 38.25
N ASP A 119 19.70 -10.46 38.12
CA ASP A 119 19.31 -9.06 38.31
C ASP A 119 18.20 -8.92 39.38
N PRO A 120 18.54 -8.51 40.62
CA PRO A 120 17.58 -8.32 41.70
C PRO A 120 16.49 -7.27 41.43
N THR A 121 16.64 -6.45 40.37
CA THR A 121 15.60 -5.47 39.98
C THR A 121 14.56 -6.03 39.02
N TRP A 122 14.80 -7.21 38.44
CA TRP A 122 14.03 -7.77 37.32
C TRP A 122 12.52 -7.94 37.57
N GLU A 123 12.14 -8.39 38.77
CA GLU A 123 10.72 -8.60 39.12
C GLU A 123 9.93 -7.29 39.15
N PHE A 124 10.58 -6.16 39.44
CA PHE A 124 9.94 -4.84 39.58
C PHE A 124 9.81 -4.07 38.25
N LEU A 125 10.50 -4.52 37.20
CA LEU A 125 10.45 -3.91 35.87
C LEU A 125 9.17 -4.29 35.12
N ASP A 126 8.64 -3.36 34.33
CA ASP A 126 7.61 -3.69 33.34
C ASP A 126 8.17 -4.48 32.14
N ASP A 127 7.31 -5.00 31.27
CA ASP A 127 7.76 -5.87 30.18
C ASP A 127 8.59 -5.13 29.09
N GLU A 128 8.41 -3.82 28.89
CA GLU A 128 9.30 -3.04 28.02
C GLU A 128 10.65 -2.75 28.68
N GLU A 129 10.65 -2.44 29.97
CA GLU A 129 11.85 -2.24 30.78
C GLU A 129 12.67 -3.52 30.85
N ARG A 130 12.03 -4.69 31.02
CA ARG A 130 12.66 -6.01 30.92
C ARG A 130 13.33 -6.22 29.57
N VAL A 131 12.67 -5.86 28.46
CA VAL A 131 13.28 -5.92 27.11
C VAL A 131 14.49 -5.00 27.00
N ARG A 132 14.34 -3.72 27.38
CA ARG A 132 15.44 -2.73 27.34
C ARG A 132 16.62 -3.16 28.21
N LYS A 133 16.35 -3.71 29.39
CA LYS A 133 17.36 -4.19 30.34
C LYS A 133 18.06 -5.45 29.86
N ALA A 134 17.32 -6.42 29.31
CA ALA A 134 17.88 -7.61 28.69
C ALA A 134 18.76 -7.26 27.48
N PHE A 135 18.33 -6.34 26.62
CA PHE A 135 19.16 -5.81 25.54
C PHE A 135 20.43 -5.14 26.08
N GLN A 136 20.33 -4.30 27.11
CA GLN A 136 21.50 -3.64 27.71
C GLN A 136 22.52 -4.64 28.25
N VAL A 137 22.09 -5.66 28.99
CA VAL A 137 22.95 -6.73 29.50
C VAL A 137 23.60 -7.52 28.36
N SER A 138 22.85 -7.80 27.30
CA SER A 138 23.35 -8.46 26.09
C SER A 138 24.45 -7.64 25.41
N ALA A 139 24.19 -6.36 25.15
CA ALA A 139 25.11 -5.46 24.47
C ALA A 139 26.40 -5.19 25.26
N GLN A 140 26.33 -5.17 26.60
CA GLN A 140 27.48 -4.92 27.46
C GLN A 140 28.33 -6.18 27.73
N ASN A 141 27.71 -7.36 27.78
CA ASN A 141 28.36 -8.59 28.26
C ASN A 141 28.46 -9.69 27.18
N GLY A 142 28.44 -9.33 25.90
CA GLY A 142 28.65 -10.28 24.80
C GLY A 142 27.52 -11.30 24.64
N ASP A 143 26.28 -10.88 24.85
CA ASP A 143 25.07 -11.71 24.78
C ASP A 143 25.00 -12.89 25.77
N ILE A 144 25.57 -12.72 26.97
CA ILE A 144 25.54 -13.73 28.05
C ILE A 144 24.12 -14.20 28.42
N ASN A 145 23.11 -13.35 28.24
CA ASN A 145 21.69 -13.66 28.48
C ASN A 145 20.93 -14.14 27.21
N GLY A 146 21.62 -14.31 26.08
CA GLY A 146 21.10 -14.88 24.84
C GLY A 146 20.01 -14.06 24.14
N TYR A 147 19.76 -12.81 24.53
CA TYR A 147 18.76 -11.93 23.93
C TYR A 147 19.03 -11.70 22.43
N THR A 148 20.26 -11.31 22.08
CA THR A 148 20.64 -11.00 20.69
C THR A 148 20.66 -12.26 19.83
N THR A 149 21.09 -13.39 20.40
CA THR A 149 21.08 -14.70 19.74
C THR A 149 19.65 -15.16 19.44
N ALA A 150 18.73 -15.05 20.42
CA ALA A 150 17.32 -15.37 20.22
C ALA A 150 16.68 -14.49 19.14
N ARG A 151 16.96 -13.18 19.19
CA ARG A 151 16.51 -12.19 18.19
C ARG A 151 17.04 -12.51 16.78
N HIS A 152 18.33 -12.84 16.66
CA HIS A 152 18.95 -13.24 15.39
C HIS A 152 18.37 -14.54 14.82
N GLN A 153 18.16 -15.56 15.67
CA GLN A 153 17.51 -16.81 15.25
C GLN A 153 16.08 -16.58 14.79
N ALA A 154 15.35 -15.66 15.42
CA ALA A 154 14.01 -15.28 14.98
C ALA A 154 14.03 -14.59 13.60
N VAL A 155 14.94 -13.65 13.35
CA VAL A 155 15.14 -13.05 12.02
C VAL A 155 15.47 -14.11 10.96
N GLN A 156 16.33 -15.09 11.27
CA GLN A 156 16.60 -16.20 10.35
C GLN A 156 15.39 -17.10 10.10
N ALA A 157 14.50 -17.26 11.09
CA ALA A 157 13.27 -18.03 10.93
C ALA A 157 12.24 -17.28 10.06
N LEU A 158 12.09 -15.96 10.24
CA LEU A 158 11.26 -15.12 9.38
C LEU A 158 11.73 -15.18 7.92
N LYS A 159 13.04 -15.03 7.66
CA LYS A 159 13.62 -15.17 6.32
C LYS A 159 13.39 -16.53 5.65
N LYS A 160 13.25 -17.60 6.42
CA LYS A 160 12.89 -18.94 5.91
C LYS A 160 11.39 -19.10 5.62
N MET A 161 10.56 -18.18 6.09
CA MET A 161 9.12 -18.11 5.83
C MET A 161 8.76 -17.10 4.72
N GLU A 162 9.75 -16.38 4.18
CA GLU A 162 9.60 -15.53 2.99
C GLU A 162 9.46 -16.40 1.73
N GLU A 163 8.24 -16.54 1.23
CA GLU A 163 7.95 -17.08 -0.09
C GLU A 163 8.54 -16.21 -1.22
N PRO A 164 8.92 -16.81 -2.38
CA PRO A 164 9.37 -16.05 -3.54
C PRO A 164 8.24 -15.21 -4.15
N LEU A 165 8.59 -14.02 -4.65
CA LEU A 165 7.67 -13.08 -5.31
C LEU A 165 6.81 -13.77 -6.39
N THR A 166 5.53 -13.43 -6.42
CA THR A 166 4.62 -13.87 -7.48
C THR A 166 4.94 -13.19 -8.81
N GLN A 167 4.44 -13.75 -9.92
CA GLN A 167 4.64 -13.15 -11.24
C GLN A 167 4.00 -11.75 -11.38
N GLU A 168 2.94 -11.46 -10.63
CA GLU A 168 2.28 -10.15 -10.64
C GLU A 168 3.12 -9.10 -9.90
N GLU A 169 3.66 -9.46 -8.73
CA GLU A 169 4.56 -8.58 -7.97
C GLU A 169 5.89 -8.36 -8.69
N LEU A 170 6.41 -9.37 -9.39
CA LEU A 170 7.59 -9.22 -10.25
C LEU A 170 7.33 -8.23 -11.39
N LYS A 171 6.16 -8.31 -12.05
CA LYS A 171 5.74 -7.34 -13.07
C LYS A 171 5.58 -5.93 -12.48
N ALA A 172 4.98 -5.81 -11.30
CA ALA A 172 4.83 -4.53 -10.60
C ALA A 172 6.18 -3.93 -10.19
N LEU A 173 7.14 -4.76 -9.76
CA LEU A 173 8.50 -4.34 -9.44
C LEU A 173 9.26 -3.86 -10.69
N ILE A 174 9.13 -4.58 -11.81
CA ILE A 174 9.71 -4.18 -13.11
C ILE A 174 9.10 -2.86 -13.57
N ALA A 175 7.76 -2.72 -13.55
CA ALA A 175 7.07 -1.49 -13.92
C ALA A 175 7.52 -0.29 -13.06
N ARG A 176 7.51 -0.44 -11.73
CA ARG A 176 7.99 0.60 -10.81
C ARG A 176 9.47 0.95 -11.06
N THR A 177 10.30 -0.03 -11.43
CA THR A 177 11.71 0.21 -11.76
C THR A 177 11.85 0.98 -13.06
N ALA A 178 11.07 0.64 -14.09
CA ALA A 178 10.99 1.38 -15.34
C ALA A 178 10.49 2.82 -15.11
N ASP A 179 9.43 3.02 -14.31
CA ASP A 179 8.95 4.35 -13.93
C ASP A 179 10.03 5.21 -13.24
N MET A 180 10.80 4.62 -12.32
CA MET A 180 11.91 5.31 -11.67
C MET A 180 13.05 5.65 -12.66
N MET A 181 13.36 4.77 -13.61
CA MET A 181 14.33 5.05 -14.67
C MET A 181 13.84 6.14 -15.63
N ASN A 182 12.56 6.11 -16.01
CA ASN A 182 11.90 7.10 -16.85
C ASN A 182 11.79 8.46 -16.16
N ALA A 183 11.60 8.49 -14.84
CA ALA A 183 11.62 9.73 -14.05
C ALA A 183 13.02 10.30 -13.84
N ALA A 184 14.04 9.45 -13.68
CA ALA A 184 15.43 9.86 -13.47
C ALA A 184 16.16 10.26 -14.77
N ASN A 185 15.78 9.66 -15.91
CA ASN A 185 16.39 9.92 -17.21
C ASN A 185 15.32 10.25 -18.27
N PRO A 186 15.24 11.51 -18.75
CA PRO A 186 14.26 11.91 -19.76
C PRO A 186 14.54 11.35 -21.17
N ASN A 187 15.67 10.64 -21.35
CA ASN A 187 16.09 10.02 -22.61
C ASN A 187 16.12 8.48 -22.53
N THR A 188 15.29 7.86 -21.68
CA THR A 188 14.99 6.43 -21.80
C THR A 188 14.26 6.13 -23.13
N THR A 189 14.27 4.87 -23.55
CA THR A 189 13.53 4.38 -24.73
C THR A 189 12.07 4.77 -24.68
N ASP A 190 11.41 4.50 -23.56
CA ASP A 190 9.98 4.70 -23.37
C ASP A 190 9.60 6.18 -23.47
N ASN A 191 10.41 7.07 -22.87
CA ASN A 191 10.24 8.52 -22.98
C ASN A 191 10.52 9.04 -24.39
N ALA A 192 11.50 8.47 -25.10
CA ALA A 192 11.80 8.84 -26.48
C ALA A 192 10.67 8.43 -27.44
N GLU A 193 10.14 7.22 -27.30
CA GLU A 193 8.99 6.72 -28.06
C GLU A 193 7.71 7.52 -27.77
N ALA A 194 7.46 7.84 -26.49
CA ALA A 194 6.33 8.69 -26.09
C ALA A 194 6.38 10.08 -26.74
N ARG A 195 7.58 10.68 -26.83
CA ARG A 195 7.80 11.97 -27.52
C ARG A 195 7.59 11.86 -29.03
N GLN A 196 8.17 10.86 -29.68
CA GLN A 196 7.98 10.62 -31.11
C GLN A 196 6.49 10.46 -31.46
N LYS A 197 5.76 9.67 -30.66
CA LYS A 197 4.31 9.47 -30.84
C LYS A 197 3.51 10.77 -30.70
N ALA A 198 3.86 11.62 -29.73
CA ALA A 198 3.23 12.92 -29.54
C ALA A 198 3.52 13.88 -30.72
N ASP A 199 4.76 13.89 -31.23
CA ASP A 199 5.15 14.68 -32.40
C ASP A 199 4.40 14.23 -33.66
N GLU A 200 4.26 12.92 -33.89
CA GLU A 200 3.45 12.36 -34.98
C GLU A 200 1.95 12.70 -34.86
N GLU A 201 1.39 12.64 -33.65
CA GLU A 201 -0.03 12.98 -33.41
C GLU A 201 -0.29 14.46 -33.68
N TYR A 202 0.60 15.34 -33.22
CA TYR A 202 0.57 16.77 -33.53
C TYR A 202 0.67 17.04 -35.04
N GLN A 203 1.54 16.33 -35.76
CA GLN A 203 1.64 16.44 -37.22
C GLN A 203 0.34 16.05 -37.92
N ARG A 204 -0.26 14.90 -37.58
CA ARG A 204 -1.55 14.46 -38.15
C ARG A 204 -2.68 15.45 -37.87
N ASP A 205 -2.70 16.08 -36.70
CA ASP A 205 -3.75 17.06 -36.36
C ASP A 205 -3.55 18.40 -37.07
N MET A 206 -2.30 18.84 -37.25
CA MET A 206 -1.96 20.00 -38.09
C MET A 206 -2.34 19.76 -39.56
N GLU A 207 -2.13 18.56 -40.09
CA GLU A 207 -2.57 18.18 -41.45
C GLU A 207 -4.10 18.22 -41.57
N LYS A 208 -4.84 17.58 -40.67
CA LYS A 208 -6.32 17.65 -40.63
C LYS A 208 -6.84 19.09 -40.51
N ALA A 209 -6.17 19.94 -39.73
CA ALA A 209 -6.54 21.34 -39.59
C ALA A 209 -6.29 22.13 -40.88
N ALA A 210 -5.16 21.88 -41.56
CA ALA A 210 -4.86 22.47 -42.86
C ALA A 210 -5.82 21.99 -43.96
N GLU A 211 -6.26 20.72 -43.93
CA GLU A 211 -7.30 20.20 -44.83
C GLU A 211 -8.65 20.86 -44.58
N LYS A 212 -9.08 21.00 -43.31
CA LYS A 212 -10.30 21.72 -42.93
C LYS A 212 -10.29 23.18 -43.38
N LEU A 213 -9.15 23.87 -43.27
CA LEU A 213 -9.00 25.21 -43.81
C LEU A 213 -9.10 25.20 -45.34
N LYS A 214 -8.39 24.30 -46.03
CA LYS A 214 -8.44 24.19 -47.50
C LYS A 214 -9.84 23.86 -48.03
N SER A 215 -10.63 23.04 -47.33
CA SER A 215 -12.03 22.78 -47.72
C SER A 215 -12.92 23.99 -47.45
N ALA A 216 -12.79 24.67 -46.31
CA ALA A 216 -13.53 25.90 -46.02
C ALA A 216 -13.23 27.04 -47.04
N TYR A 217 -11.98 27.19 -47.49
CA TYR A 217 -11.64 28.15 -48.54
C TYR A 217 -12.27 27.77 -49.91
N LYS A 218 -12.35 26.48 -50.24
CA LYS A 218 -13.04 26.01 -51.45
C LYS A 218 -14.55 26.24 -51.39
N GLU A 219 -15.17 26.03 -50.25
CA GLU A 219 -16.62 26.26 -50.04
C GLU A 219 -16.98 27.75 -50.03
N THR A 220 -16.10 28.61 -49.53
CA THR A 220 -16.33 30.07 -49.48
C THR A 220 -15.95 30.80 -50.77
N GLY A 221 -15.29 30.13 -51.73
CA GLY A 221 -14.97 30.68 -53.06
C GLY A 221 -13.92 31.79 -53.06
N ILE A 222 -13.13 31.93 -51.99
CA ILE A 222 -12.08 32.94 -51.86
C ILE A 222 -10.73 32.31 -52.23
N ASP A 223 -10.29 32.56 -53.46
CA ASP A 223 -9.03 32.05 -53.98
C ASP A 223 -7.86 32.96 -53.52
N LEU A 224 -6.98 32.42 -52.66
CA LEU A 224 -5.81 33.15 -52.16
C LEU A 224 -4.73 33.20 -53.25
N ARG A 225 -4.65 34.33 -53.96
CA ARG A 225 -3.50 34.66 -54.80
C ARG A 225 -2.24 34.80 -53.93
N GLY A 226 -1.16 34.14 -54.34
CA GLY A 226 0.19 34.34 -53.80
C GLY A 226 0.85 35.62 -54.30
#